data_AF-T0YVV6-F1
#
_entry.id   AF-T0YVV6-F1
#
_cell.length_a   1.000
_cell.length_b   1.000
_cell.length_c   1.000
_cell.angle_alpha   90.00
_cell.angle_beta   90.00
_cell.angle_gamma   90.00
#
_symmetry.space_group_name_H-M   'P 1'
#
loop_
_entity.id
_entity.type
_entity.pdbx_description
1 polymer ?
#
loop_
_entity_poly.entity_id
_entity_poly.type
_entity_poly.pdbx_seq_one_letter_code
_entity_poly.pdbx_strand_id
1 'polypeptide(L)'
;GVSGLFSLQGILAGGLVLAGTACWMWYTVRFRKFSAWSVLKFSAITFLLGTGAFTLLDVLAIASGILPVPHVSALLAGSPAYLYLGLLTGVVPLILWNRSARVITPVNALMFMSVGTAVTVLIANHMDGYREDAATMIIGGTAMILAIGLYSAMQYRAALLRPSPAPGAARNSKGAPRSTPAAPAPLR
;
A
#
# COMPACT_ATOMS: atom_id res chain seq x y z
N GLY A 1 -19.26 -7.63 -22.51
CA GLY A 1 -20.52 -6.92 -22.78
C GLY A 1 -21.09 -6.40 -21.47
N VAL A 2 -21.48 -5.13 -21.42
CA VAL A 2 -21.87 -4.39 -20.20
C VAL A 2 -23.03 -5.06 -19.43
N SER A 3 -23.80 -5.91 -20.10
CA SER A 3 -24.86 -6.75 -19.52
C SER A 3 -24.40 -7.67 -18.37
N GLY A 4 -23.14 -8.12 -18.35
CA GLY A 4 -22.60 -8.93 -17.24
C GLY A 4 -22.33 -8.14 -15.96
N LEU A 5 -22.07 -6.83 -16.08
CA LEU A 5 -21.74 -5.95 -14.93
C LEU A 5 -22.95 -5.69 -14.05
N PHE A 6 -24.15 -5.61 -14.63
CA PHE A 6 -25.41 -5.40 -13.90
C PHE A 6 -26.09 -6.71 -13.47
N SER A 7 -25.45 -7.86 -13.72
CA SER A 7 -25.89 -9.12 -13.13
C SER A 7 -25.69 -9.09 -11.61
N LEU A 8 -26.50 -9.84 -10.85
CA LEU A 8 -26.32 -9.96 -9.40
C LEU A 8 -24.88 -10.37 -9.05
N GLN A 9 -24.31 -11.31 -9.82
CA GLN A 9 -22.93 -11.74 -9.67
C GLN A 9 -21.93 -10.61 -9.94
N GLY A 10 -22.15 -9.80 -10.97
CA GLY A 10 -21.32 -8.63 -11.30
C GLY A 10 -21.35 -7.57 -10.20
N ILE A 11 -22.53 -7.29 -9.65
CA ILE A 11 -22.72 -6.34 -8.54
C ILE A 11 -22.04 -6.84 -7.26
N LEU A 12 -22.22 -8.11 -6.90
CA LEU A 12 -21.59 -8.70 -5.73
C LEU A 12 -20.06 -8.73 -5.86
N ALA A 13 -19.54 -9.15 -7.01
CA ALA A 13 -18.11 -9.15 -7.29
C ALA A 13 -17.53 -7.73 -7.24
N GLY A 14 -18.19 -6.76 -7.87
CA GLY A 14 -17.79 -5.35 -7.83
C GLY A 14 -17.79 -4.79 -6.41
N GLY A 15 -18.82 -5.10 -5.62
CA GLY A 15 -18.90 -4.73 -4.20
C GLY A 15 -17.73 -5.28 -3.38
N LEU A 16 -17.36 -6.55 -3.60
CA LEU A 16 -16.21 -7.17 -2.95
C LEU A 16 -14.88 -6.49 -3.34
N VAL A 17 -14.70 -6.20 -4.63
CA VAL A 17 -13.49 -5.50 -5.13
C VAL A 17 -13.38 -4.10 -4.52
N LEU A 18 -14.50 -3.36 -4.43
CA LEU A 18 -14.54 -2.06 -3.79
C LEU A 18 -14.23 -2.14 -2.30
N ALA A 19 -14.81 -3.11 -1.58
CA ALA A 19 -14.53 -3.34 -0.16
C ALA A 19 -13.05 -3.69 0.08
N GLY A 20 -12.49 -4.58 -0.75
CA GLY A 20 -11.07 -4.93 -0.70
C GLY A 20 -10.16 -3.72 -0.96
N THR A 21 -10.50 -2.91 -1.96
CA THR A 21 -9.76 -1.69 -2.29
C THR A 21 -9.85 -0.68 -1.14
N ALA A 22 -11.03 -0.45 -0.57
CA ALA A 22 -11.21 0.44 0.57
C ALA A 22 -10.41 -0.03 1.80
N CYS A 23 -10.41 -1.33 2.08
CA CYS A 23 -9.61 -1.95 3.13
C CYS A 23 -8.11 -1.70 2.92
N TRP A 24 -7.62 -1.92 1.69
CA TRP A 24 -6.23 -1.66 1.33
C TRP A 24 -5.83 -0.19 1.49
N MET A 25 -6.69 0.74 1.08
CA MET A 25 -6.47 2.17 1.26
C MET A 25 -6.42 2.55 2.73
N TRP A 26 -7.37 2.05 3.52
CA TRP A 26 -7.39 2.27 4.97
C TRP A 26 -6.10 1.79 5.62
N TYR A 27 -5.67 0.56 5.30
CA TYR A 27 -4.41 -0.01 5.75
C TYR A 27 -3.21 0.91 5.43
N THR A 28 -3.08 1.33 4.17
CA THR A 28 -1.94 2.12 3.68
C THR A 28 -1.89 3.53 4.29
N VAL A 29 -3.04 4.16 4.51
CA VAL A 29 -3.13 5.48 5.16
C VAL A 29 -2.88 5.37 6.68
N ARG A 30 -3.43 4.33 7.33
CA ARG A 30 -3.34 4.14 8.78
C ARG A 30 -1.93 3.80 9.24
N PHE A 31 -1.12 3.19 8.37
CA PHE A 31 0.28 2.89 8.63
C PHE A 31 1.10 4.08 9.14
N ARG A 32 0.83 5.31 8.68
CA ARG A 32 1.54 6.52 9.16
C ARG A 32 1.34 6.80 10.65
N LYS A 33 0.18 6.44 11.21
CA LYS A 33 -0.11 6.63 12.63
C LYS A 33 0.67 5.63 13.52
N PHE A 34 1.28 4.60 12.94
CA PHE A 34 2.15 3.65 13.62
C PHE A 34 3.65 3.94 13.35
N SER A 35 4.03 5.21 13.17
CA SER A 35 5.43 5.58 12.86
C SER A 35 6.44 5.16 13.94
N ALA A 36 5.99 4.98 15.19
CA ALA A 36 6.81 4.52 16.31
C ALA A 36 7.24 3.04 16.18
N TRP A 37 6.60 2.25 15.32
CA TRP A 37 6.88 0.83 15.16
C TRP A 37 7.83 0.60 14.00
N SER A 38 8.74 -0.39 14.09
CA SER A 38 9.59 -0.75 12.96
C SER A 38 8.75 -1.28 11.79
N VAL A 39 9.19 -1.02 10.55
CA VAL A 39 8.52 -1.50 9.33
C VAL A 39 8.35 -3.02 9.39
N LEU A 40 9.38 -3.73 9.86
CA LEU A 40 9.39 -5.19 9.92
C LEU A 40 8.34 -5.73 10.91
N LYS A 41 8.18 -5.12 12.08
CA LYS A 41 7.17 -5.53 13.08
C LYS A 41 5.75 -5.35 12.53
N PHE A 42 5.50 -4.21 11.89
CA PHE A 42 4.19 -3.94 11.29
C PHE A 42 3.88 -4.94 10.16
N SER A 43 4.83 -5.14 9.23
CA SER A 43 4.68 -6.10 8.13
C SER A 43 4.46 -7.53 8.63
N ALA A 44 5.15 -7.96 9.68
CA ALA A 44 4.99 -9.30 10.26
C ALA A 44 3.57 -9.51 10.81
N ILE A 45 3.03 -8.53 11.55
CA ILE A 45 1.67 -8.62 12.10
C ILE A 45 0.62 -8.61 11.00
N THR A 46 0.77 -7.75 10.00
CA THR A 46 -0.18 -7.68 8.88
C THR A 46 -0.11 -8.93 8.02
N PHE A 47 1.06 -9.53 7.89
CA PHE A 47 1.24 -10.81 7.21
C PHE A 47 0.61 -11.97 7.99
N LEU A 48 0.78 -12.00 9.31
CA LEU A 48 0.15 -13.01 10.17
C LEU A 48 -1.38 -12.90 10.16
N LEU A 49 -1.90 -11.67 10.26
CA LEU A 49 -3.34 -11.41 10.17
C LEU A 49 -3.89 -11.78 8.78
N GLY A 50 -3.19 -11.39 7.72
CA GLY A 50 -3.57 -11.72 6.34
C GLY A 50 -3.58 -13.23 6.11
N THR A 51 -2.48 -13.91 6.45
CA THR A 51 -2.36 -15.37 6.34
C THR A 51 -3.45 -16.07 7.13
N GLY A 52 -3.67 -15.68 8.39
CA GLY A 52 -4.71 -16.26 9.23
C GLY A 52 -6.12 -16.06 8.67
N ALA A 53 -6.42 -14.88 8.13
CA ALA A 53 -7.70 -14.61 7.48
C ALA A 53 -7.91 -15.47 6.23
N PHE A 54 -6.90 -15.60 5.37
CA PHE A 54 -6.96 -16.46 4.19
C PHE A 54 -7.13 -17.94 4.58
N THR A 55 -6.34 -18.44 5.53
CA THR A 55 -6.49 -19.81 6.03
C THR A 55 -7.90 -20.07 6.59
N LEU A 56 -8.47 -19.12 7.33
CA LEU A 56 -9.84 -19.24 7.83
C LEU A 56 -10.86 -19.31 6.67
N LEU A 57 -10.72 -18.45 5.66
CA LEU A 57 -11.59 -18.47 4.49
C LEU A 57 -11.47 -19.79 3.71
N ASP A 58 -10.25 -20.30 3.52
CA ASP A 58 -10.01 -21.58 2.84
C ASP A 58 -10.65 -22.74 3.61
N VAL A 59 -10.49 -22.78 4.94
CA VAL A 59 -11.11 -23.80 5.80
C VAL A 59 -12.65 -23.73 5.71
N LEU A 60 -13.23 -22.54 5.75
CA LEU A 60 -14.69 -22.37 5.61
C LEU A 60 -15.18 -22.77 4.21
N ALA A 61 -14.41 -22.47 3.16
CA ALA A 61 -14.74 -22.85 1.80
C ALA A 61 -14.66 -24.36 1.57
N ILE A 62 -13.68 -25.03 2.19
CA ILE A 62 -13.58 -26.49 2.20
C ILE A 62 -14.74 -27.10 3.00
N ALA A 63 -15.04 -26.57 4.19
CA ALA A 63 -16.12 -27.06 5.05
C ALA A 63 -17.51 -26.91 4.42
N SER A 64 -17.71 -25.86 3.62
CA SER A 64 -18.95 -25.62 2.86
C SER A 64 -19.02 -26.38 1.54
N GLY A 65 -17.98 -27.14 1.18
CA GLY A 65 -17.92 -27.93 -0.05
C GLY A 65 -17.70 -27.11 -1.34
N ILE A 66 -17.35 -25.83 -1.21
CA ILE A 66 -17.03 -24.95 -2.35
C ILE A 66 -15.66 -25.33 -2.94
N LEU A 67 -14.69 -25.66 -2.06
CA LEU A 67 -13.35 -26.10 -2.46
C LEU A 67 -13.13 -27.58 -2.09
N PRO A 68 -12.53 -28.39 -2.99
CA PRO A 68 -12.12 -29.74 -2.65
C PRO A 68 -10.93 -29.73 -1.68
N VAL A 69 -10.85 -30.74 -0.81
CA VAL A 69 -9.68 -30.93 0.07
C VAL A 69 -8.45 -31.24 -0.78
N PRO A 70 -7.38 -30.43 -0.71
CA PRO A 70 -6.19 -30.66 -1.52
C PRO A 70 -5.44 -31.93 -1.06
N HIS A 71 -4.99 -32.73 -2.02
CA HIS A 71 -4.18 -33.92 -1.72
C HIS A 71 -2.77 -33.50 -1.28
N VAL A 72 -2.25 -34.07 -0.19
CA VAL A 72 -0.96 -33.67 0.40
C VAL A 72 0.21 -33.81 -0.58
N SER A 73 0.18 -34.81 -1.46
CA SER A 73 1.20 -34.97 -2.50
C SER A 73 1.21 -33.82 -3.52
N ALA A 74 0.05 -33.24 -3.85
CA ALA A 74 -0.03 -32.09 -4.75
C ALA A 74 0.54 -30.83 -4.09
N LEU A 75 0.32 -30.67 -2.77
CA LEU A 75 0.90 -29.56 -2.00
C LEU A 75 2.43 -29.63 -1.96
N LEU A 76 3.00 -30.83 -1.77
CA LEU A 76 4.44 -31.03 -1.74
C LEU A 76 5.08 -30.84 -3.12
N ALA A 77 4.44 -31.34 -4.18
CA ALA A 77 4.91 -31.18 -5.55
C ALA A 77 4.93 -29.71 -5.99
N GLY A 78 3.94 -28.90 -5.56
CA GLY A 78 3.89 -27.47 -5.83
C GLY A 78 4.70 -26.59 -4.87
N SER A 79 5.33 -27.17 -3.83
CA SER A 79 6.00 -26.39 -2.77
C SER A 79 7.01 -25.35 -3.24
N PRO A 80 7.84 -25.58 -4.29
CA PRO A 80 8.76 -24.55 -4.75
C PRO A 80 8.03 -23.34 -5.35
N ALA A 81 6.93 -23.59 -6.09
CA ALA A 81 6.10 -22.53 -6.66
C ALA A 81 5.37 -21.75 -5.57
N TYR A 82 4.81 -22.42 -4.56
CA TYR A 82 4.15 -21.75 -3.43
C TYR A 82 5.13 -20.91 -2.60
N LEU A 83 6.35 -21.40 -2.38
CA LEU A 83 7.39 -20.64 -1.70
C LEU A 83 7.82 -19.43 -2.50
N TYR A 84 8.02 -19.59 -3.81
CA TYR A 84 8.34 -18.47 -4.70
C TYR A 84 7.24 -17.40 -4.64
N LEU A 85 5.98 -17.79 -4.81
CA LEU A 85 4.85 -16.87 -4.78
C LEU A 85 4.72 -16.21 -3.40
N GLY A 86 4.71 -16.98 -2.33
CA GLY A 86 4.56 -16.44 -0.97
C GLY A 86 5.66 -15.46 -0.60
N LEU A 87 6.92 -15.76 -0.91
CA LEU A 87 8.05 -14.91 -0.54
C LEU A 87 8.25 -13.75 -1.51
N LEU A 88 8.41 -14.04 -2.80
CA LEU A 88 8.80 -13.02 -3.79
C LEU A 88 7.62 -12.22 -4.33
N THR A 89 6.40 -12.78 -4.34
CA THR A 89 5.20 -12.03 -4.76
C THR A 89 4.37 -11.53 -3.57
N GLY A 90 4.53 -12.13 -2.39
CA GLY A 90 3.84 -11.71 -1.16
C GLY A 90 4.70 -10.87 -0.22
N VAL A 91 5.63 -11.51 0.50
CA VAL A 91 6.36 -10.91 1.64
C VAL A 91 7.26 -9.76 1.21
N VAL A 92 8.13 -9.98 0.21
CA VAL A 92 9.13 -8.99 -0.22
C VAL A 92 8.46 -7.72 -0.74
N PRO A 93 7.47 -7.78 -1.66
CA PRO A 93 6.78 -6.59 -2.14
C PRO A 93 6.04 -5.85 -1.03
N LEU A 94 5.42 -6.55 -0.08
CA LEU A 94 4.70 -5.91 1.02
C LEU A 94 5.64 -5.13 1.96
N ILE A 95 6.81 -5.68 2.28
CA ILE A 95 7.83 -4.97 3.06
C ILE A 95 8.31 -3.73 2.31
N LEU A 96 8.56 -3.87 1.00
CA LEU A 96 9.03 -2.78 0.16
C LEU A 96 7.97 -1.68 0.01
N TRP A 97 6.70 -2.06 -0.12
CA TRP A 97 5.54 -1.17 -0.13
C TRP A 97 5.42 -0.38 1.17
N ASN A 98 5.51 -1.07 2.31
CA ASN A 98 5.44 -0.40 3.61
C ASN A 98 6.62 0.53 3.81
N ARG A 99 7.82 0.17 3.35
CA ARG A 99 8.98 1.05 3.40
C ARG A 99 8.80 2.26 2.49
N SER A 100 8.32 2.09 1.26
CA SER A 100 8.13 3.18 0.30
C SER A 100 7.04 4.15 0.78
N ALA A 101 5.88 3.66 1.23
CA ALA A 101 4.79 4.48 1.76
C ALA A 101 5.22 5.37 2.95
N ARG A 102 6.24 4.93 3.71
CA ARG A 102 6.87 5.73 4.77
C ARG A 102 7.75 6.85 4.22
N VAL A 103 8.52 6.58 3.16
CA VAL A 103 9.49 7.53 2.57
C VAL A 103 8.81 8.59 1.72
N ILE A 104 7.94 8.19 0.77
CA ILE A 104 7.37 9.09 -0.25
C ILE A 104 5.96 9.59 0.08
N THR A 105 5.39 9.16 1.22
CA THR A 105 3.99 9.29 1.64
C THR A 105 3.02 8.30 0.97
N PRO A 106 1.95 7.86 1.67
CA PRO A 106 0.97 6.90 1.16
C PRO A 106 0.32 7.30 -0.17
N VAL A 107 0.02 8.58 -0.35
CA VAL A 107 -0.66 9.06 -1.56
C VAL A 107 0.26 8.97 -2.77
N ASN A 108 1.53 9.35 -2.62
CA ASN A 108 2.50 9.23 -3.72
C ASN A 108 2.86 7.76 -3.99
N ALA A 109 2.88 6.90 -2.97
CA ALA A 109 3.07 5.46 -3.16
C ALA A 109 1.92 4.82 -3.97
N LEU A 110 0.67 5.21 -3.70
CA LEU A 110 -0.49 4.77 -4.46
C LEU A 110 -0.44 5.24 -5.92
N MET A 111 0.01 6.47 -6.19
CA MET A 111 0.24 6.96 -7.56
C MET A 111 1.32 6.15 -8.29
N PHE A 112 2.40 5.77 -7.59
CA PHE A 112 3.47 4.95 -8.17
C PHE A 112 3.01 3.53 -8.52
N MET A 113 2.15 2.92 -7.70
CA MET A 113 1.56 1.60 -7.99
C MET A 113 0.85 1.58 -9.35
N SER A 114 0.14 2.65 -9.69
CA SER A 114 -0.55 2.77 -10.97
C SER A 114 0.44 2.65 -12.15
N VAL A 115 1.61 3.29 -12.07
CA VAL A 115 2.68 3.15 -13.08
C VAL A 115 3.17 1.70 -13.17
N GLY A 116 3.41 1.06 -12.02
CA GLY A 116 3.83 -0.34 -11.95
C GLY A 116 2.88 -1.25 -12.73
N THR A 117 1.56 -1.12 -12.49
CA THR A 117 0.54 -1.88 -13.21
C THR A 117 0.58 -1.65 -14.72
N ALA A 118 0.69 -0.41 -15.19
CA ALA A 118 0.77 -0.14 -16.62
C ALA A 118 2.02 -0.74 -17.27
N VAL A 119 3.17 -0.63 -16.61
CA VAL A 119 4.42 -1.23 -17.11
C VAL A 119 4.29 -2.76 -17.16
N THR A 120 3.72 -3.38 -16.14
CA THR A 120 3.46 -4.84 -16.14
C THR A 120 2.55 -5.25 -17.30
N VAL A 121 1.46 -4.50 -17.55
CA VAL A 121 0.54 -4.77 -18.66
C VAL A 121 1.23 -4.59 -20.02
N LEU A 122 2.08 -3.56 -20.17
CA LEU A 122 2.87 -3.35 -21.40
C LEU A 122 3.84 -4.51 -21.67
N ILE A 123 4.55 -4.95 -20.63
CA ILE A 123 5.49 -6.08 -20.72
C ILE A 123 4.71 -7.37 -21.06
N ALA A 124 3.62 -7.66 -20.36
CA ALA A 124 2.79 -8.84 -20.61
C ALA A 124 2.23 -8.83 -22.04
N ASN A 125 1.75 -7.68 -22.54
CA ASN A 125 1.27 -7.57 -23.92
C ASN A 125 2.38 -7.81 -24.94
N HIS A 126 3.61 -7.38 -24.66
CA HIS A 126 4.74 -7.62 -25.55
C HIS A 126 5.26 -9.07 -25.51
N MET A 127 5.28 -9.68 -24.32
CA MET A 127 5.88 -11.01 -24.11
C MET A 127 4.91 -12.17 -24.31
N ASP A 128 3.68 -12.05 -23.82
CA ASP A 128 2.71 -13.15 -23.75
C ASP A 128 1.77 -13.19 -24.96
N GLY A 129 1.95 -12.28 -25.92
CA GLY A 129 1.15 -12.22 -27.14
C GLY A 129 -0.31 -11.85 -26.92
N TYR A 130 -0.67 -11.31 -25.74
CA TYR A 130 -1.93 -10.59 -25.60
C TYR A 130 -1.97 -9.51 -26.68
N ARG A 131 -3.06 -9.47 -27.45
CA ARG A 131 -3.27 -8.46 -28.50
C ARG A 131 -4.30 -7.49 -27.99
N GLU A 132 -3.99 -6.81 -26.89
CA GLU A 132 -4.72 -5.60 -26.54
C GLU A 132 -4.51 -4.59 -27.67
N ASP A 133 -5.57 -3.86 -28.02
CA ASP A 133 -5.50 -2.84 -29.04
C ASP A 133 -4.49 -1.76 -28.63
N ALA A 134 -3.46 -1.56 -29.47
CA ALA A 134 -2.36 -0.64 -29.19
C ALA A 134 -2.86 0.78 -28.92
N ALA A 135 -3.97 1.19 -29.56
CA ALA A 135 -4.56 2.50 -29.30
C ALA A 135 -5.09 2.61 -27.87
N THR A 136 -5.75 1.57 -27.35
CA THR A 136 -6.28 1.55 -25.97
C THR A 136 -5.15 1.65 -24.94
N MET A 137 -4.03 0.94 -25.15
CA MET A 137 -2.87 1.02 -24.25
C MET A 137 -2.19 2.40 -24.28
N ILE A 138 -2.04 2.99 -25.46
CA ILE A 138 -1.46 4.33 -25.61
C ILE A 138 -2.35 5.38 -24.93
N ILE A 139 -3.67 5.32 -25.14
CA ILE A 139 -4.62 6.24 -24.52
C ILE A 139 -4.59 6.11 -23.00
N GLY A 140 -4.73 4.88 -22.48
CA GLY A 140 -4.72 4.62 -21.04
C GLY A 140 -3.39 5.00 -20.37
N GLY A 141 -2.27 4.63 -20.99
CA GLY A 141 -0.93 4.96 -20.51
C GLY A 141 -0.67 6.47 -20.51
N THR A 142 -1.05 7.17 -21.58
CA THR A 142 -0.91 8.63 -21.68
C THR A 142 -1.77 9.34 -20.64
N ALA A 143 -3.04 8.93 -20.49
CA ALA A 143 -3.94 9.48 -19.47
C ALA A 143 -3.36 9.33 -18.05
N MET A 144 -2.74 8.18 -17.76
CA MET A 144 -2.14 7.94 -16.45
C MET A 144 -0.89 8.79 -16.21
N ILE A 145 0.02 8.89 -17.20
CA ILE A 145 1.21 9.75 -17.10
C ILE A 145 0.79 11.22 -16.90
N LEU A 146 -0.21 11.69 -17.63
CA LEU A 146 -0.76 13.04 -17.50
C LEU A 146 -1.35 13.28 -16.11
N ALA A 147 -2.12 12.33 -15.57
CA ALA A 147 -2.71 12.44 -14.24
C ALA A 147 -1.64 12.55 -13.14
N ILE A 148 -0.60 11.72 -13.22
CA ILE A 148 0.51 11.74 -12.25
C ILE A 148 1.33 13.03 -12.38
N GLY A 149 1.60 13.49 -13.61
CA GLY A 149 2.32 14.73 -13.87
C GLY A 149 1.56 15.96 -13.35
N LEU A 150 0.26 16.03 -13.62
CA LEU A 150 -0.60 17.11 -13.11
C LEU A 150 -0.66 17.10 -11.58
N TYR A 151 -0.83 15.94 -10.97
CA TYR A 151 -0.82 15.78 -9.52
C TYR A 151 0.50 16.26 -8.89
N SER A 152 1.63 15.84 -9.47
CA SER A 152 2.96 16.23 -9.02
C SER A 152 3.19 17.74 -9.15
N ALA A 153 2.74 18.35 -10.25
CA ALA A 153 2.80 19.79 -10.45
C ALA A 153 1.95 20.56 -9.44
N MET A 154 0.73 20.09 -9.14
CA MET A 154 -0.13 20.69 -8.12
C MET A 154 0.50 20.62 -6.72
N GLN A 155 1.07 19.47 -6.37
CA GLN A 155 1.77 19.28 -5.09
C GLN A 155 2.99 20.19 -4.96
N TYR A 156 3.79 20.33 -6.02
CA TYR A 156 4.94 21.23 -6.04
C TYR A 156 4.51 22.69 -5.88
N ARG A 157 3.47 23.14 -6.59
CA ARG A 157 2.91 24.49 -6.44
C ARG A 157 2.38 24.74 -5.03
N ALA A 158 1.65 23.78 -4.46
CA ALA A 158 1.14 23.89 -3.10
C ALA A 158 2.28 23.97 -2.05
N ALA A 159 3.44 23.34 -2.30
CA ALA A 159 4.60 23.45 -1.42
C ALA A 159 5.25 24.85 -1.50
N LEU A 160 5.32 25.46 -2.68
CA LEU A 160 5.86 26.82 -2.87
C LEU A 160 5.00 27.91 -2.23
N LEU A 161 3.68 27.69 -2.17
CA LEU A 161 2.73 28.65 -1.59
C LEU A 161 2.62 28.53 -0.06
N ARG A 162 3.28 27.56 0.58
CA ARG A 162 3.32 27.47 2.05
C ARG A 162 4.24 28.57 2.58
N PRO A 163 3.74 29.47 3.45
CA PRO A 163 4.61 30.46 4.10
C PRO A 163 5.73 29.74 4.86
N SER A 164 6.98 30.11 4.60
CA SER A 164 8.10 29.66 5.42
C SER A 164 7.85 30.03 6.88
N PRO A 165 8.09 29.12 7.85
CA PRO A 165 8.01 29.48 9.26
C PRO A 165 8.93 30.67 9.50
N ALA A 166 8.38 31.73 10.11
CA ALA A 166 9.10 32.97 10.34
C ALA A 166 10.47 32.67 10.98
N PRO A 167 11.58 33.25 10.48
CA PRO A 167 12.91 33.07 11.04
C PRO A 167 12.97 33.71 12.43
N GLY A 168 12.52 32.96 13.43
CA GLY A 168 12.36 33.43 14.81
C GLY A 168 11.60 32.45 15.71
N ALA A 169 10.63 31.69 15.17
CA ALA A 169 9.83 30.75 15.97
C ALA A 169 10.62 29.53 16.47
N ALA A 170 11.67 29.11 15.74
CA ALA A 170 12.52 27.97 16.13
C ALA A 170 13.66 28.33 17.10
N ARG A 171 13.97 29.63 17.27
CA ARG A 171 15.07 30.07 18.15
C ARG A 171 14.67 30.15 19.63
N ASN A 172 13.37 30.26 19.91
CA ASN A 172 12.87 30.52 21.26
C ASN A 172 12.54 29.24 22.06
N SER A 173 12.57 28.04 21.46
CA SER A 173 12.32 26.79 22.18
C SER A 173 13.58 26.12 22.77
N LYS A 174 14.78 26.65 22.46
CA LYS A 174 16.06 26.17 23.02
C LYS A 174 16.68 27.11 24.08
N GLY A 175 15.96 28.16 24.48
CA GLY A 175 16.48 29.22 25.35
C GLY A 175 15.62 29.49 26.59
N ALA A 176 14.93 28.50 27.15
CA ALA A 176 14.36 28.66 28.48
C ALA A 176 15.51 28.66 29.51
N PRO A 177 15.74 29.75 30.26
CA PRO A 177 16.73 29.72 31.33
C PRO A 177 16.28 28.68 32.35
N ARG A 178 17.14 27.68 32.60
CA ARG A 178 17.03 26.85 33.81
C ARG A 178 17.04 27.82 34.98
N SER A 179 15.94 27.89 35.72
CA SER A 179 15.87 28.57 37.00
C SER A 179 16.97 27.99 37.90
N THR A 180 17.94 28.82 38.22
CA THR A 180 18.94 28.55 39.25
C THR A 180 18.22 28.27 40.57
N PRO A 181 18.59 27.23 41.34
CA PRO A 181 18.06 27.07 42.70
C PRO A 181 18.57 28.24 43.54
N ALA A 182 17.65 28.93 44.22
CA ALA A 182 17.97 30.00 45.16
C ALA A 182 18.91 29.46 46.27
N ALA A 183 20.00 30.20 46.54
CA ALA A 183 20.88 29.93 47.65
C ALA A 183 20.16 30.14 48.99
N PRO A 184 20.36 29.30 50.01
CA PRO A 184 19.76 29.50 51.32
C PRO A 184 20.43 30.66 52.07
N ALA A 185 19.61 31.42 52.79
CA ALA A 185 19.95 32.63 53.55
C ALA A 185 21.00 32.39 54.65
N PRO A 186 21.79 33.43 55.04
CA PRO A 186 22.80 33.29 56.08
C PRO A 186 22.14 33.15 57.46
N LEU A 187 22.56 32.13 58.21
CA LEU A 187 22.27 32.01 59.63
C LEU A 187 23.07 33.08 60.41
N ARG A 188 22.36 33.84 61.24
CA ARG A 188 22.93 34.67 62.31
C ARG A 188 23.43 33.80 63.45
#